data_AF-A0A4C1VU45-F1
#
_entry.id   AF-A0A4C1VU45-F1
#
_cell.length_a   1.000
_cell.length_b   1.000
_cell.length_c   1.000
_cell.angle_alpha   90.00
_cell.angle_beta   90.00
_cell.angle_gamma   90.00
#
_symmetry.space_group_name_H-M   'P 1'
#
loop_
_entity.id
_entity.type
_entity.pdbx_description
1 polymer ?
#
loop_
_entity_poly.entity_id
_entity_poly.type
_entity_poly.pdbx_seq_one_letter_code
_entity_poly.pdbx_strand_id
1 'polypeptide(L)'
;MSAYTTREYANMHLIYGECRCNASTAARLYRERYPNAARYPDHRVFTNVHRLLFSKSHFPNHEYGGGRPANPMEDEMLEAVEEDPSTSVRAIEITTGVPKSTAHRILKRYELHPYHV
;
A
#
# COMPACT_ATOMS: atom_id res chain seq x y z
N MET A 1 -2.86 8.53 -16.33
CA MET A 1 -2.43 7.12 -16.52
C MET A 1 -3.44 6.24 -15.82
N SER A 2 -4.23 5.45 -16.55
CA SER A 2 -5.04 4.42 -15.90
C SER A 2 -4.09 3.41 -15.29
N ALA A 3 -4.22 3.15 -14.00
CA ALA A 3 -3.22 2.37 -13.28
C ALA A 3 -3.49 0.87 -13.40
N TYR A 4 -2.43 0.08 -13.56
CA TYR A 4 -2.46 -1.38 -13.64
C TYR A 4 -2.62 -2.03 -12.26
N THR A 5 -3.09 -3.27 -12.23
CA THR A 5 -3.09 -4.09 -11.01
C THR A 5 -1.66 -4.50 -10.66
N THR A 6 -1.41 -4.86 -9.39
CA THR A 6 -0.10 -5.35 -8.94
C THR A 6 0.36 -6.57 -9.75
N ARG A 7 -0.58 -7.47 -10.11
CA ARG A 7 -0.30 -8.63 -10.96
C ARG A 7 0.13 -8.24 -12.36
N GLU A 8 -0.56 -7.28 -12.98
CA GLU A 8 -0.16 -6.75 -14.29
C GLU A 8 1.22 -6.10 -14.24
N TYR A 9 1.53 -5.31 -13.20
CA TYR A 9 2.85 -4.72 -13.03
C TYR A 9 3.95 -5.76 -12.83
N ALA A 10 3.69 -6.82 -12.08
CA ALA A 10 4.64 -7.93 -11.93
C ALA A 10 4.93 -8.61 -13.28
N ASN A 11 3.88 -8.91 -14.06
CA ASN A 11 4.04 -9.48 -15.41
C ASN A 11 4.84 -8.56 -16.33
N MET A 12 4.59 -7.25 -16.29
CA MET A 12 5.36 -6.26 -17.05
C MET A 12 6.84 -6.27 -16.65
N HIS A 13 7.15 -6.35 -15.35
CA HIS A 13 8.53 -6.39 -14.89
C HIS A 13 9.28 -7.65 -15.35
N LEU A 14 8.62 -8.82 -15.28
CA LEU A 14 9.19 -10.08 -15.76
C LEU A 14 9.47 -10.04 -17.26
N ILE A 15 8.49 -9.59 -18.06
CA ILE A 15 8.64 -9.46 -19.52
C ILE A 15 9.72 -8.44 -19.88
N TYR A 16 9.82 -7.34 -19.13
CA TYR A 16 10.89 -6.35 -19.32
C TYR A 16 12.28 -6.97 -19.11
N GLY A 17 12.45 -7.77 -18.05
CA GLY A 17 13.69 -8.50 -17.79
C GLY A 17 14.01 -9.51 -18.90
N GLU A 18 13.01 -10.27 -19.35
CA GLU A 18 13.15 -11.24 -20.45
C GLU A 18 13.61 -10.57 -21.75
N CYS A 19 13.07 -9.38 -22.04
CA CYS A 19 13.44 -8.56 -23.18
C CYS A 19 14.77 -7.81 -22.98
N ARG A 20 15.62 -8.21 -22.03
CA ARG A 20 16.91 -7.58 -21.71
C ARG A 20 16.77 -6.07 -21.47
N CYS A 21 15.72 -5.69 -20.75
CA CYS A 21 15.37 -4.30 -20.46
C CYS A 21 15.08 -3.43 -21.71
N ASN A 22 14.70 -4.04 -22.84
CA ASN A 22 14.17 -3.32 -24.00
C ASN A 22 12.66 -3.12 -23.85
N ALA A 23 12.26 -1.88 -23.58
CA ALA A 23 10.88 -1.51 -23.29
C ALA A 23 9.94 -1.69 -24.49
N SER A 24 10.41 -1.41 -25.71
CA SER A 24 9.60 -1.53 -26.93
C SER A 24 9.34 -3.00 -27.27
N THR A 25 10.36 -3.85 -27.16
CA THR A 25 10.20 -5.29 -27.33
C THR A 25 9.30 -5.89 -26.25
N ALA A 26 9.45 -5.44 -25.00
CA ALA A 26 8.61 -5.87 -23.88
C ALA A 26 7.13 -5.51 -24.10
N ALA A 27 6.85 -4.29 -24.58
CA ALA A 27 5.50 -3.89 -24.91
C ALA A 27 4.88 -4.76 -26.01
N ARG A 28 5.65 -5.12 -27.05
CA ARG A 28 5.20 -6.03 -28.10
C ARG A 28 4.90 -7.43 -27.55
N LEU A 29 5.85 -8.00 -26.81
CA LEU A 29 5.72 -9.34 -26.22
C LEU A 29 4.55 -9.43 -25.21
N TYR A 30 4.26 -8.35 -24.48
CA TYR A 30 3.10 -8.29 -23.61
C TYR A 30 1.78 -8.44 -24.39
N ARG A 31 1.65 -7.82 -25.57
CA ARG A 31 0.44 -7.98 -26.40
C ARG A 31 0.30 -9.40 -26.93
N GLU A 32 1.41 -10.02 -27.32
CA GLU A 32 1.44 -11.39 -27.81
C GLU A 32 1.03 -12.40 -26.74
N ARG A 33 1.47 -12.20 -25.48
CA ARG A 33 1.12 -13.10 -24.36
C ARG A 33 -0.27 -12.88 -23.80
N TYR A 34 -0.79 -11.65 -23.86
CA TYR A 34 -2.09 -11.29 -23.30
C TYR A 34 -3.00 -10.67 -24.37
N PRO A 35 -3.39 -11.42 -25.41
CA PRO A 35 -4.14 -10.89 -26.55
C PRO A 35 -5.55 -10.39 -26.21
N ASN A 36 -6.08 -10.78 -25.04
CA ASN A 36 -7.40 -10.38 -24.54
C ASN A 36 -7.32 -9.42 -23.36
N ALA A 37 -6.18 -8.75 -23.16
CA ALA A 37 -6.06 -7.74 -22.11
C ALA A 37 -7.00 -6.55 -22.39
N ALA A 38 -7.67 -6.04 -21.35
CA ALA A 38 -8.57 -4.90 -21.46
C ALA A 38 -7.88 -3.61 -21.96
N ARG A 39 -6.54 -3.54 -21.81
CA ARG A 39 -5.69 -2.45 -22.28
C ARG A 39 -4.25 -2.94 -22.45
N TYR A 40 -3.46 -2.19 -23.19
CA TYR A 40 -2.05 -2.50 -23.44
C TYR A 40 -1.12 -1.41 -22.89
N PRO A 41 -0.07 -1.77 -22.15
CA PRO A 41 0.92 -0.82 -21.65
C PRO A 41 1.73 -0.18 -22.78
N ASP A 42 1.94 1.13 -22.65
CA ASP A 42 2.99 1.82 -23.39
C ASP A 42 4.36 1.34 -22.89
N HIS A 43 5.36 1.37 -23.77
CA HIS A 43 6.73 0.97 -23.45
C HIS A 43 7.29 1.68 -22.21
N ARG A 44 6.92 2.95 -21.96
CA ARG A 44 7.39 3.70 -20.78
C ARG A 44 6.94 3.08 -19.46
N VAL A 45 5.82 2.35 -19.44
CA VAL A 45 5.31 1.69 -18.24
C VAL A 45 6.31 0.65 -17.73
N PHE A 46 6.93 -0.12 -18.62
CA PHE A 46 7.93 -1.14 -18.27
C PHE A 46 9.16 -0.54 -17.58
N THR A 47 9.71 0.52 -18.17
CA THR A 47 10.83 1.25 -17.59
C THR A 47 10.47 1.86 -16.23
N ASN A 48 9.28 2.43 -16.12
CA ASN A 48 8.81 3.04 -14.88
C ASN A 48 8.63 2.02 -13.75
N VAL A 49 8.04 0.84 -14.05
CA VAL A 49 7.88 -0.25 -13.09
C VAL A 49 9.22 -0.72 -12.56
N HIS A 50 10.19 -0.96 -13.44
CA HIS A 50 11.53 -1.38 -13.05
C HIS A 50 12.22 -0.33 -12.15
N ARG A 51 12.15 0.95 -12.53
CA ARG A 51 12.69 2.06 -11.71
C ARG A 51 12.02 2.15 -10.34
N LEU A 52 10.70 1.98 -10.27
CA LEU A 52 9.98 2.09 -9.00
C LEU A 52 10.35 0.96 -8.04
N LEU A 53 10.43 -0.28 -8.54
CA LEU A 53 10.89 -1.40 -7.72
C LEU A 53 12.30 -1.19 -7.18
N PHE A 54 13.20 -0.73 -8.03
CA PHE A 54 14.60 -0.51 -7.63
C PHE A 54 14.76 0.65 -6.63
N SER A 55 13.90 1.66 -6.71
CA SER A 55 14.01 2.86 -5.85
C SER A 55 13.16 2.82 -4.58
N LYS A 56 12.03 2.08 -4.58
CA LYS A 56 11.04 2.14 -3.51
C LYS A 56 10.66 0.77 -2.92
N SER A 57 11.24 -0.34 -3.40
CA SER A 57 10.97 -1.71 -2.94
C SER A 57 9.51 -2.19 -3.08
N HIS A 58 8.63 -1.44 -3.78
CA HIS A 58 7.24 -1.84 -4.03
C HIS A 58 6.80 -1.47 -5.45
N PHE A 59 5.83 -2.22 -6.00
CA PHE A 59 5.19 -1.89 -7.26
C PHE A 59 4.34 -0.61 -7.14
N PRO A 60 4.09 0.12 -8.24
CA PRO A 60 3.15 1.22 -8.22
C PRO A 60 1.75 0.69 -7.92
N ASN A 61 1.36 0.60 -6.65
CA ASN A 61 0.05 0.08 -6.30
C ASN A 61 -1.04 1.09 -6.69
N HIS A 62 -2.01 0.62 -7.47
CA HIS A 62 -3.35 1.23 -7.51
C HIS A 62 -4.29 0.34 -6.72
N GLU A 63 -4.03 0.31 -5.42
CA GLU A 63 -5.00 -0.26 -4.49
C GLU A 63 -6.10 0.79 -4.32
N TYR A 64 -7.30 0.44 -4.74
CA TYR A 64 -8.51 1.04 -4.20
C TYR A 64 -8.44 0.91 -2.68
N GLY A 65 -8.08 1.99 -1.99
CA GLY A 65 -8.00 2.01 -0.53
C GLY A 65 -6.63 1.70 0.05
N GLY A 66 -5.56 2.30 -0.47
CA GLY A 66 -4.35 2.50 0.33
C GLY A 66 -4.75 3.14 1.65
N GLY A 67 -4.65 2.37 2.74
CA GLY A 67 -4.99 2.82 4.08
C GLY A 67 -4.32 4.16 4.35
N ARG A 68 -5.07 5.07 4.99
CA ARG A 68 -4.55 6.37 5.43
C ARG A 68 -3.21 6.14 6.14
N PRO A 69 -2.16 6.93 5.86
CA PRO A 69 -0.85 6.75 6.49
C PRO A 69 -1.03 6.55 7.99
N ALA A 70 -0.29 5.58 8.55
CA ALA A 70 -0.27 5.32 9.98
C ALA A 70 -0.08 6.67 10.70
N ASN A 71 -0.91 6.91 11.71
CA ASN A 71 -0.74 8.13 12.51
C ASN A 71 0.63 8.00 13.19
N PRO A 72 1.54 9.00 13.16
CA PRO A 72 2.83 8.89 13.85
C PRO A 72 2.70 8.56 15.34
N MET A 73 1.55 8.92 15.93
CA MET A 73 1.18 8.60 17.31
C MET A 73 0.49 7.23 17.49
N GLU A 74 0.30 6.44 16.42
CA GLU A 74 -0.39 5.14 16.48
C GLU A 74 0.33 4.17 17.42
N ASP A 75 1.66 4.14 17.39
CA ASP A 75 2.46 3.26 18.25
C ASP A 75 2.38 3.69 19.71
N GLU A 76 2.54 4.98 20.01
CA GLU A 76 2.43 5.56 21.37
C GLU A 76 1.03 5.32 21.97
N MET A 77 0.00 5.40 21.14
CA MET A 77 -1.36 5.09 21.51
C MET A 77 -1.59 3.61 21.86
N LEU A 78 -0.99 2.69 21.10
CA LEU A 78 -1.11 1.25 21.35
C LEU A 78 -0.36 0.87 22.62
N GLU A 79 0.83 1.42 22.83
CA GLU A 79 1.64 1.22 24.05
C GLU A 79 0.90 1.69 25.30
N ALA A 80 0.26 2.87 25.27
CA ALA A 80 -0.53 3.38 26.39
C ALA A 80 -1.73 2.48 26.76
N VAL A 81 -2.31 1.78 25.77
CA VAL A 81 -3.43 0.83 26.00
C VAL A 81 -2.93 -0.54 26.48
N GLU A 82 -1.75 -0.97 26.04
CA GLU A 82 -1.11 -2.18 26.56
C GLU A 82 -0.67 -2.01 28.02
N GLU A 83 -0.15 -0.84 28.38
CA GLU A 83 0.27 -0.52 29.76
C GLU A 83 -0.92 -0.44 30.73
N ASP A 84 -2.03 0.15 30.29
CA ASP A 84 -3.28 0.24 31.07
C ASP A 84 -4.53 0.01 30.21
N PRO A 85 -5.04 -1.24 30.15
CA PRO A 85 -6.28 -1.55 29.43
C PRO A 85 -7.53 -0.85 29.98
N SER A 86 -7.48 -0.28 31.19
CA SER A 86 -8.58 0.48 31.80
C SER A 86 -8.64 1.94 31.33
N THR A 87 -7.69 2.38 30.50
CA THR A 87 -7.61 3.77 30.04
C THR A 87 -8.75 4.15 29.06
N SER A 88 -9.23 5.40 29.16
CA SER A 88 -10.22 5.94 28.22
C SER A 88 -9.64 6.32 26.89
N VAL A 89 -10.46 6.19 25.83
CA VAL A 89 -10.24 6.90 24.56
C VAL A 89 -10.09 8.43 24.76
N ARG A 90 -10.77 9.00 25.76
CA ARG A 90 -10.60 10.40 26.20
C ARG A 90 -9.28 10.67 26.91
N ALA A 91 -8.80 9.78 27.78
CA ALA A 91 -7.47 9.90 28.38
C ALA A 91 -6.38 9.79 27.31
N ILE A 92 -6.52 8.85 26.38
CA ILE A 92 -5.63 8.71 25.22
C ILE A 92 -5.56 10.00 24.40
N GLU A 93 -6.69 10.64 24.13
CA GLU A 93 -6.72 11.94 23.42
C GLU A 93 -5.97 13.04 24.17
N ILE A 94 -6.04 13.06 25.51
CA ILE A 94 -5.34 14.04 26.34
C ILE A 94 -3.83 13.77 26.36
N THR A 95 -3.42 12.51 26.50
CA THR A 95 -2.00 12.13 26.61
C THR A 95 -1.27 12.16 25.27
N THR A 96 -1.88 11.58 24.23
CA THR A 96 -1.26 11.44 22.90
C THR A 96 -1.63 12.56 21.94
N GLY A 97 -2.62 13.41 22.26
CA GLY A 97 -3.13 14.42 21.33
C GLY A 97 -3.89 13.85 20.12
N VAL A 98 -4.09 12.52 20.06
CA VAL A 98 -4.84 11.91 18.95
C VAL A 98 -6.33 12.11 19.14
N PRO A 99 -7.04 12.66 18.14
CA PRO A 99 -8.48 12.86 18.25
C PRO A 99 -9.22 11.56 18.57
N LYS A 100 -10.21 11.62 19.47
CA LYS A 100 -10.99 10.47 19.95
C LYS A 100 -11.52 9.57 18.81
N SER A 101 -11.96 10.15 17.71
CA SER A 101 -12.48 9.42 16.54
C SER A 101 -11.40 8.63 15.80
N THR A 102 -10.17 9.16 15.75
CA THR A 102 -9.01 8.47 15.18
C THR A 102 -8.55 7.36 16.11
N ALA A 103 -8.50 7.66 17.41
CA ALA A 103 -8.18 6.70 18.44
C ALA A 103 -9.09 5.46 18.40
N HIS A 104 -10.40 5.68 18.39
CA HIS A 104 -11.39 4.61 18.32
C HIS A 104 -11.28 3.77 17.04
N ARG A 105 -10.90 4.38 15.90
CA ARG A 105 -10.71 3.65 14.64
C ARG A 105 -9.46 2.77 14.67
N ILE A 106 -8.37 3.28 15.24
CA ILE A 106 -7.11 2.54 15.42
C ILE A 106 -7.37 1.34 16.34
N LEU A 107 -7.96 1.56 17.52
CA LEU A 107 -8.25 0.47 18.47
C LEU A 107 -9.12 -0.63 17.86
N LYS A 108 -10.15 -0.26 17.11
CA LYS A 108 -11.00 -1.23 16.39
C LYS A 108 -10.24 -2.03 15.32
N ARG A 109 -9.19 -1.46 14.71
CA ARG A 109 -8.35 -2.16 13.72
C ARG A 109 -7.52 -3.26 14.39
N TYR A 110 -7.07 -3.04 15.62
CA TYR A 110 -6.28 -4.00 16.40
C TYR A 110 -7.12 -4.85 17.36
N GLU A 111 -8.45 -4.80 17.24
CA GLU A 111 -9.39 -5.54 18.12
C GLU A 111 -9.20 -5.22 19.61
N LEU A 112 -8.64 -4.04 19.92
CA LEU A 112 -8.45 -3.56 21.28
C LEU A 112 -9.70 -2.86 21.79
N HIS A 113 -10.07 -3.18 23.02
CA HIS A 113 -11.21 -2.57 23.69
C HIS A 113 -10.84 -2.06 25.08
N PRO A 114 -10.31 -0.83 25.17
CA PRO A 114 -10.05 -0.18 26.45
C PRO A 114 -11.34 0.03 27.23
N TYR A 115 -11.25 0.05 28.56
CA TYR A 115 -12.39 -0.02 29.51
C TYR A 115 -13.12 -1.36 29.56
N HIS A 116 -12.38 -2.45 29.57
CA HIS A 116 -12.89 -3.70 30.10
C HIS A 116 -12.16 -4.01 31.41
N VAL A 117 -12.92 -4.02 32.51
CA VAL A 117 -12.49 -4.49 33.83
C VAL A 117 -12.83 -5.96 33.96
#